data_AF-A0A0A3YRK2-F1
#
_entry.id   AF-A0A0A3YRK2-F1
#
_cell.length_a   1.000
_cell.length_b   1.000
_cell.length_c   1.000
_cell.angle_alpha   90.00
_cell.angle_beta   90.00
_cell.angle_gamma   90.00
#
_symmetry.space_group_name_H-M   'P 1'
#
loop_
_entity.id
_entity.type
_entity.pdbx_description
1 polymer ?
#
loop_
_entity_poly.entity_id
_entity_poly.type
_entity_poly.pdbx_seq_one_letter_code
_entity_poly.pdbx_strand_id
1 'polypeptide(L)'
;MSNAPLAPNLDLCLVGTLNQDYDYITGADTMEGAIDVVVDEATPEERRDLRKEISDFLQLSEEEIKEEFAMRWKDISPDYAKIFLTYFLESIDRHSDL
;
A
#
# COMPACT_ATOMS: atom_id res chain seq x y z
N MET A 1 -2.64 -22.30 5.78
CA MET A 1 -3.22 -21.04 6.27
C MET A 1 -2.10 -20.03 6.17
N SER A 2 -2.32 -18.92 5.47
CA SER A 2 -1.32 -17.85 5.35
C SER A 2 -0.99 -17.29 6.74
N ASN A 3 0.29 -17.08 7.03
CA ASN A 3 0.77 -16.38 8.22
C ASN A 3 0.87 -14.86 7.98
N ALA A 4 0.29 -14.35 6.88
CA ALA A 4 0.41 -12.95 6.52
C ALA A 4 -0.27 -12.03 7.54
N PRO A 5 0.27 -10.82 7.75
CA PRO A 5 -0.35 -9.82 8.60
C PRO A 5 -1.78 -9.49 8.19
N LEU A 6 -2.61 -9.14 9.16
CA LEU A 6 -3.87 -8.46 8.90
C LEU A 6 -3.57 -7.04 8.46
N ALA A 7 -4.11 -6.65 7.31
CA ALA A 7 -3.84 -5.36 6.68
C ALA A 7 -5.13 -4.63 6.30
N PRO A 8 -6.05 -4.35 7.25
CA PRO A 8 -7.32 -3.71 6.95
C PRO A 8 -7.19 -2.28 6.40
N ASN A 9 -6.19 -1.50 6.84
CA ASN A 9 -6.01 -0.14 6.36
C ASN A 9 -5.40 -0.15 4.95
N LEU A 10 -4.41 -1.01 4.72
CA LEU A 10 -3.84 -1.21 3.39
C LEU A 10 -4.90 -1.75 2.41
N ASP A 11 -5.74 -2.70 2.84
CA ASP A 11 -6.84 -3.23 2.02
C ASP A 11 -7.83 -2.12 1.61
N LEU A 12 -8.18 -1.22 2.55
CA LEU A 12 -9.04 -0.08 2.27
C LEU A 12 -8.41 0.84 1.20
N CYS A 13 -7.12 1.15 1.32
CA CYS A 13 -6.41 1.97 0.33
C CYS A 13 -6.38 1.29 -1.05
N LEU A 14 -6.06 0.00 -1.13
CA LEU A 14 -5.90 -0.70 -2.41
C LEU A 14 -7.24 -0.93 -3.11
N VAL A 15 -8.28 -1.32 -2.38
CA VAL A 15 -9.60 -1.56 -2.97
C VAL A 15 -10.32 -0.24 -3.27
N GLY A 16 -10.17 0.76 -2.38
CA GLY A 16 -10.89 2.02 -2.45
C GLY A 16 -10.30 3.04 -3.41
N THR A 17 -8.96 3.12 -3.49
CA THR A 17 -8.29 4.26 -4.13
C THR A 17 -7.14 3.85 -5.06
N LEU A 18 -6.30 2.90 -4.65
CA LEU A 18 -5.12 2.44 -5.39
C LEU A 18 -5.43 1.19 -6.23
N ASN A 19 -6.57 1.18 -6.92
CA ASN A 19 -7.02 0.11 -7.82
C ASN A 19 -6.76 0.48 -9.29
N GLN A 20 -7.37 -0.23 -10.26
CA GLN A 20 -7.19 0.07 -11.69
C GLN A 20 -7.63 1.49 -12.10
N ASP A 21 -8.55 2.10 -11.35
CA ASP A 21 -9.10 3.43 -11.60
C ASP A 21 -8.41 4.50 -10.75
N TYR A 22 -7.20 4.23 -10.23
CA TYR A 22 -6.49 5.16 -9.34
C TYR A 22 -6.31 6.55 -9.96
N ASP A 23 -6.13 6.63 -11.27
CA ASP A 23 -5.91 7.88 -12.01
C ASP A 23 -7.17 8.74 -12.01
N TYR A 24 -8.34 8.12 -12.17
CA TYR A 24 -9.62 8.79 -12.07
C TYR A 24 -9.96 9.19 -10.62
N ILE A 25 -9.61 8.36 -9.65
CA ILE A 25 -9.93 8.60 -8.23
C ILE A 25 -9.04 9.69 -7.63
N THR A 26 -7.72 9.59 -7.85
CA THR A 26 -6.72 10.49 -7.24
C THR A 26 -6.33 11.65 -8.14
N GLY A 27 -6.59 11.55 -9.45
CA GLY A 27 -6.08 12.50 -10.44
C GLY A 27 -4.58 12.33 -10.75
N ALA A 28 -3.93 11.30 -10.22
CA ALA A 28 -2.50 11.06 -10.44
C ALA A 28 -2.24 10.30 -11.75
N ASP A 29 -1.17 10.68 -12.45
CA ASP A 29 -0.75 10.02 -13.69
C ASP A 29 -0.03 8.67 -13.47
N THR A 30 0.42 8.40 -12.24
CA THR A 30 1.15 7.19 -11.87
C THR A 30 0.68 6.64 -10.52
N MET A 31 0.89 5.33 -10.31
CA MET A 31 0.58 4.66 -9.04
C MET A 31 1.36 5.28 -7.88
N GLU A 32 2.64 5.64 -8.09
CA GLU A 32 3.44 6.35 -7.10
C GLU A 32 2.83 7.70 -6.72
N GLY A 33 2.35 8.48 -7.70
CA GLY A 33 1.66 9.74 -7.43
C GLY A 33 0.34 9.52 -6.69
N ALA A 34 -0.39 8.45 -7.00
CA ALA A 34 -1.63 8.10 -6.31
C ALA A 34 -1.37 7.73 -4.84
N ILE A 35 -0.29 7.01 -4.56
CA ILE A 35 0.17 6.72 -3.20
C ILE A 35 0.45 8.01 -2.44
N ASP A 36 1.18 8.96 -3.05
CA ASP A 36 1.46 10.25 -2.41
C ASP A 36 0.17 11.01 -2.07
N VAL A 37 -0.84 11.00 -2.95
CA VAL A 37 -2.16 11.60 -2.68
C VAL A 37 -2.86 10.92 -1.50
N VAL A 38 -2.91 9.58 -1.49
CA VAL A 38 -3.52 8.80 -0.40
C VAL A 38 -2.84 9.10 0.94
N VAL A 39 -1.51 9.19 0.95
CA VAL A 39 -0.75 9.48 2.16
C VAL A 39 -0.99 10.93 2.61
N ASP A 40 -1.00 11.90 1.70
CA ASP A 40 -1.23 13.31 2.02
C ASP A 40 -2.63 13.53 2.62
N GLU A 41 -3.65 12.85 2.10
CA GLU A 41 -5.03 12.94 2.62
C GLU A 41 -5.25 12.15 3.91
N ALA A 42 -4.43 11.14 4.19
CA ALA A 42 -4.54 10.32 5.40
C ALA A 42 -4.22 11.12 6.67
N THR A 43 -5.01 10.88 7.72
CA THR A 43 -4.74 11.42 9.06
C THR A 43 -3.45 10.83 9.65
N PRO A 44 -2.83 11.50 10.65
CA PRO A 44 -1.64 10.96 11.31
C PRO A 44 -1.85 9.56 11.93
N GLU A 45 -3.07 9.24 12.36
CA GLU A 45 -3.43 7.95 12.92
C GLU A 45 -3.48 6.87 11.82
N GLU A 46 -4.13 7.15 10.70
CA GLU A 46 -4.17 6.25 9.54
C GLU A 46 -2.76 6.01 8.97
N ARG A 47 -1.93 7.07 8.86
CA ARG A 47 -0.52 6.93 8.44
C ARG A 47 0.27 6.02 9.36
N ARG A 48 0.09 6.14 10.68
CA ARG A 48 0.77 5.28 11.66
C ARG A 48 0.32 3.82 11.54
N ASP A 49 -0.98 3.60 11.37
CA ASP A 49 -1.54 2.25 11.28
C ASP A 49 -1.15 1.58 9.96
N LEU A 50 -1.17 2.33 8.83
CA LEU A 50 -0.62 1.90 7.54
C LEU A 50 0.88 1.58 7.61
N ARG A 51 1.68 2.45 8.25
CA ARG A 51 3.13 2.20 8.44
C ARG A 51 3.35 0.85 9.11
N LYS A 52 2.58 0.55 10.16
CA LYS A 52 2.70 -0.71 10.89
C LYS A 52 2.36 -1.90 9.98
N GLU A 53 1.22 -1.86 9.31
CA GLU A 53 0.78 -2.94 8.42
C GLU A 53 1.78 -3.20 7.28
N ILE A 54 2.24 -2.14 6.62
CA ILE A 54 3.22 -2.23 5.53
C ILE A 54 4.56 -2.78 6.05
N SER A 55 5.00 -2.32 7.22
CA SER A 55 6.23 -2.83 7.84
C SER A 55 6.12 -4.31 8.18
N ASP A 56 4.99 -4.76 8.70
CA ASP A 56 4.73 -6.18 9.00
C ASP A 56 4.76 -7.02 7.71
N PHE A 57 4.18 -6.51 6.60
CA PHE A 57 4.25 -7.18 5.29
C PHE A 57 5.67 -7.28 4.75
N LEU A 58 6.47 -6.23 4.91
CA LEU A 58 7.87 -6.20 4.46
C LEU A 58 8.80 -7.14 5.25
N GLN A 59 8.35 -7.70 6.37
CA GLN A 59 9.07 -8.77 7.10
C GLN A 59 8.90 -10.15 6.47
N LEU A 60 7.89 -10.35 5.62
CA LEU A 60 7.68 -11.59 4.90
C LEU A 60 8.73 -11.77 3.79
N SER A 61 8.89 -13.02 3.33
CA SER A 61 9.68 -13.29 2.13
C SER A 61 9.02 -12.69 0.87
N GLU A 62 9.82 -12.47 -0.19
CA GLU A 62 9.28 -11.96 -1.45
C GLU A 62 8.21 -12.88 -2.05
N GLU A 63 8.38 -14.20 -1.93
CA GLU A 63 7.42 -15.19 -2.40
C GLU A 63 6.08 -15.08 -1.64
N GLU A 64 6.12 -14.96 -0.32
CA GLU A 64 4.92 -14.77 0.50
C GLU A 64 4.20 -13.47 0.15
N ILE A 65 4.93 -12.35 -0.03
CA ILE A 65 4.33 -11.07 -0.45
C ILE A 65 3.63 -11.23 -1.81
N LYS A 66 4.27 -11.89 -2.77
CA LYS A 66 3.69 -12.13 -4.10
C LYS A 66 2.43 -12.97 -4.02
N GLU A 67 2.44 -14.04 -3.24
CA GLU A 67 1.27 -14.90 -3.04
C GLU A 67 0.09 -14.11 -2.44
N GLU A 68 0.34 -13.29 -1.42
CA GLU A 68 -0.71 -12.48 -0.80
C GLU A 68 -1.29 -11.44 -1.76
N PHE A 69 -0.45 -10.73 -2.51
CA PHE A 69 -0.91 -9.76 -3.50
C PHE A 69 -1.69 -10.43 -4.63
N ALA A 70 -1.25 -11.59 -5.11
CA ALA A 70 -1.96 -12.36 -6.12
C ALA A 70 -3.35 -12.84 -5.64
N MET A 71 -3.50 -13.12 -4.34
CA MET A 71 -4.77 -13.58 -3.77
C MET A 71 -5.72 -12.42 -3.47
N ARG A 72 -5.24 -11.33 -2.88
CA ARG A 72 -6.08 -10.26 -2.29
C ARG A 72 -6.25 -9.05 -3.20
N TRP A 73 -5.20 -8.63 -3.90
CA TRP A 73 -5.14 -7.36 -4.63
C TRP A 73 -4.76 -7.56 -6.08
N LYS A 74 -5.70 -8.12 -6.85
CA LYS A 74 -5.49 -8.53 -8.25
C LYS A 74 -5.12 -7.40 -9.20
N ASP A 75 -5.38 -6.16 -8.79
CA ASP A 75 -5.11 -4.96 -9.58
C ASP A 75 -3.65 -4.51 -9.47
N ILE A 76 -2.94 -4.97 -8.44
CA ILE A 76 -1.51 -4.75 -8.29
C ILE A 76 -0.77 -6.00 -8.75
N SER A 77 0.15 -5.84 -9.70
CA SER A 77 1.01 -6.94 -10.12
C SER A 77 1.80 -7.49 -8.92
N PRO A 78 1.75 -8.81 -8.64
CA PRO A 78 2.52 -9.41 -7.56
C PRO A 78 4.03 -9.11 -7.66
N ASP A 79 4.57 -9.07 -8.88
CA ASP A 79 5.99 -8.76 -9.10
C ASP A 79 6.36 -7.31 -8.73
N TYR A 80 5.37 -6.42 -8.67
CA TYR A 80 5.53 -5.03 -8.26
C TYR A 80 5.25 -4.82 -6.76
N ALA A 81 4.63 -5.79 -6.08
CA ALA A 81 4.13 -5.66 -4.70
C ALA A 81 5.17 -5.15 -3.68
N LYS A 82 6.39 -5.68 -3.72
CA LYS A 82 7.43 -5.26 -2.77
C LYS A 82 7.89 -3.82 -3.02
N ILE A 83 8.01 -3.44 -4.29
CA ILE A 83 8.37 -2.07 -4.70
C ILE A 83 7.27 -1.11 -4.28
N PHE A 84 6.02 -1.47 -4.57
CA PHE A 84 4.82 -0.73 -4.15
C PHE A 84 4.81 -0.49 -2.63
N LEU A 85 4.96 -1.55 -1.82
CA LEU A 85 4.99 -1.45 -0.36
C LEU A 85 6.13 -0.57 0.15
N THR A 86 7.32 -0.70 -0.46
CA THR A 86 8.49 0.11 -0.08
C THR A 86 8.24 1.58 -0.38
N TYR A 87 7.72 1.90 -1.56
CA TYR A 87 7.41 3.28 -1.94
C TYR A 87 6.31 3.88 -1.05
N PHE A 88 5.28 3.10 -0.73
CA PHE A 88 4.21 3.52 0.18
C PHE A 88 4.77 3.86 1.57
N LEU A 89 5.64 3.00 2.11
CA LEU A 89 6.33 3.27 3.37
C LEU A 89 7.15 4.57 3.32
N GLU A 90 7.94 4.76 2.26
CA GLU A 90 8.74 5.97 2.06
C GLU A 90 7.87 7.23 1.96
N SER A 91 6.71 7.14 1.31
CA SER A 91 5.76 8.26 1.23
C SER A 91 5.19 8.63 2.60
N ILE A 92 4.80 7.64 3.41
CA ILE A 92 4.35 7.85 4.79
C ILE A 92 5.43 8.54 5.61
N ASP A 93 6.68 8.12 5.46
CA ASP A 93 7.81 8.71 6.19
C ASP A 93 8.03 10.17 5.79
N ARG A 94 7.98 10.52 4.50
CA ARG A 94 8.05 11.91 4.03
C ARG A 94 6.98 12.82 4.63
N HIS A 95 5.77 12.29 4.86
CA HIS A 95 4.63 13.03 5.40
C HIS A 95 4.50 12.94 6.94
N SER A 96 5.37 12.21 7.62
CA SER A 96 5.39 12.12 9.09
C SER A 96 6.33 13.12 9.75
N ASP A 97 7.24 13.72 8.96
CA ASP A 97 8.18 14.76 9.40
C ASP A 97 7.62 16.20 9.23
N LEU A 98 6.34 16.33 8.83
CA LEU A 98 5.59 17.59 8.72
C LEU A 98 4.65 17.78 9.92
#